data_AF-A0A3A0BY20-F1
#
_entry.id   AF-A0A3A0BY20-F1
#
_cell.length_a   1.000
_cell.length_b   1.000
_cell.length_c   1.000
_cell.angle_alpha   90.00
_cell.angle_beta   90.00
_cell.angle_gamma   90.00
#
_symmetry.space_group_name_H-M   'P 1'
#
loop_
_entity.id
_entity.type
_entity.pdbx_description
1 polymer ?
#
loop_
_entity_poly.entity_id
_entity_poly.type
_entity_poly.pdbx_seq_one_letter_code
_entity_poly.pdbx_strand_id
1 'polypeptide(L)'
;MTMASISQPDNSQPGSVQAVTSSVNQPGGRPSPQVIVRIPAQIRRLYGANARETLDAASVADVVAQLDARYPGMGERLMEPGGQLRRWVNVFVQGDDVRSLQGVDTPLQRGDEVWIVPSVAGG
;
A
#
# COMPACT_ATOMS: atom_id res chain seq x y z
N MET A 1 -10.95 59.54 33.82
CA MET A 1 -10.10 58.65 34.64
C MET A 1 -10.71 57.26 34.53
N THR A 2 -10.12 56.20 34.01
CA THR A 2 -8.78 55.87 33.51
C THR A 2 -8.93 54.45 32.95
N MET A 3 -8.45 54.20 31.72
CA MET A 3 -8.03 52.90 31.15
C MET A 3 -9.08 51.77 31.05
N ALA A 4 -9.06 50.83 30.11
CA ALA A 4 -7.98 50.25 29.33
C ALA A 4 -8.60 49.78 27.98
N SER A 5 -8.03 50.14 26.82
CA SER A 5 -6.94 49.42 26.13
C SER A 5 -7.39 48.21 25.31
N ILE A 6 -7.26 48.38 23.99
CA ILE A 6 -6.77 47.44 22.96
C ILE A 6 -7.58 46.14 22.74
N SER A 7 -7.67 45.50 21.59
CA SER A 7 -6.83 45.43 20.39
C SER A 7 -7.67 44.91 19.20
N GLN A 8 -7.15 45.16 18.00
CA GLN A 8 -7.62 44.76 16.65
C GLN A 8 -7.60 43.22 16.42
N PRO A 9 -7.65 42.73 15.17
CA PRO A 9 -8.78 42.57 14.23
C PRO A 9 -9.04 41.07 13.97
N ASP A 10 -10.10 40.66 13.26
CA ASP A 10 -10.11 39.30 12.68
C ASP A 10 -10.67 39.25 11.25
N ASN A 11 -9.67 39.30 10.37
CA ASN A 11 -9.53 38.74 9.04
C ASN A 11 -10.52 37.64 8.60
N SER A 12 -11.31 37.98 7.59
CA SER A 12 -11.49 37.23 6.33
C SER A 12 -11.75 35.71 6.35
N GLN A 13 -12.94 35.39 5.82
CA GLN A 13 -13.33 34.19 5.03
C GLN A 13 -13.54 32.86 5.79
N PRO A 14 -14.79 32.34 5.86
CA PRO A 14 -14.98 30.92 6.09
C PRO A 14 -14.55 30.13 4.84
N GLY A 15 -13.53 29.31 5.05
CA GLY A 15 -12.90 28.46 4.05
C GLY A 15 -13.85 27.45 3.41
N SER A 16 -13.50 27.13 2.17
CA SER A 16 -13.99 25.99 1.40
C SER A 16 -13.89 24.71 2.23
N VAL A 17 -15.04 24.05 2.38
CA VAL A 17 -15.17 22.68 2.88
C VAL A 17 -14.40 21.73 1.96
N GLN A 18 -13.13 21.46 2.28
CA GLN A 18 -12.41 20.34 1.66
C GLN A 18 -12.70 19.07 2.45
N ALA A 19 -13.36 18.16 1.74
CA ALA A 19 -13.62 16.77 2.03
C ALA A 19 -12.84 16.16 3.21
N VAL A 20 -13.59 15.87 4.27
CA VAL A 20 -13.25 14.87 5.27
C VAL A 20 -13.27 13.49 4.60
N THR A 21 -12.09 12.96 4.25
CA THR A 21 -11.93 11.52 3.98
C THR A 21 -10.96 10.95 4.99
N SER A 22 -11.53 10.51 6.11
CA SER A 22 -11.16 9.30 6.83
C SER A 22 -9.66 9.08 7.08
N SER A 23 -9.10 9.82 8.04
CA SER A 23 -7.91 9.33 8.75
C SER A 23 -8.33 8.12 9.59
N VAL A 24 -8.08 6.92 9.08
CA VAL A 24 -8.13 5.71 9.91
C VAL A 24 -6.96 5.78 10.90
N ASN A 25 -7.32 5.68 12.18
CA ASN A 25 -6.46 5.79 13.34
C ASN A 25 -5.42 4.65 13.39
N GLN A 26 -4.12 4.96 13.48
CA GLN A 26 -3.09 4.04 14.00
C GLN A 26 -2.23 4.75 15.06
N PRO A 27 -2.08 4.17 16.27
CA PRO A 27 -1.31 4.77 17.35
C PRO A 27 0.21 4.58 17.11
N GLY A 28 0.95 5.68 16.95
CA GLY A 28 2.39 5.77 17.28
C GLY A 28 3.41 4.95 16.47
N GLY A 29 3.06 4.36 15.32
CA GLY A 29 4.01 3.69 14.42
C GLY A 29 4.54 4.62 13.33
N ARG A 30 5.79 4.46 12.89
CA ARG A 30 6.27 5.15 11.67
C ARG A 30 5.30 4.81 10.53
N PRO A 31 4.92 5.79 9.67
CA PRO A 31 4.05 5.48 8.52
C PRO A 31 4.71 4.36 7.70
N SER A 32 3.92 3.34 7.33
CA SER A 32 4.40 2.27 6.46
C SER A 32 5.01 2.87 5.19
N PRO A 33 6.11 2.31 4.68
CA PRO A 33 6.74 2.84 3.48
C PRO A 33 5.80 2.71 2.28
N GLN A 34 5.72 3.78 1.50
CA GLN A 34 4.97 3.78 0.25
C GLN A 34 5.79 3.05 -0.83
N VAL A 35 5.22 2.01 -1.43
CA VAL A 35 5.84 1.16 -2.45
C VAL A 35 5.02 1.14 -3.74
N ILE A 36 5.64 0.74 -4.84
CA ILE A 36 5.00 0.60 -6.15
C ILE A 36 4.87 -0.89 -6.46
N VAL A 37 3.65 -1.37 -6.65
CA VAL A 37 3.38 -2.78 -6.94
C VAL A 37 2.97 -2.94 -8.39
N ARG A 38 3.65 -3.82 -9.11
CA ARG A 38 3.32 -4.20 -10.49
C ARG A 38 2.49 -5.46 -10.52
N ILE A 39 1.27 -5.31 -11.04
CA ILE A 39 0.32 -6.40 -11.17
C ILE A 39 0.33 -6.88 -12.62
N PRO A 40 0.55 -8.19 -12.86
CA PRO A 40 0.62 -8.74 -14.21
C PRO A 40 -0.77 -8.79 -14.84
N ALA A 41 -0.82 -8.75 -16.18
CA ALA A 41 -2.08 -8.65 -16.93
C ALA A 41 -3.08 -9.77 -16.60
N GLN A 42 -2.58 -10.99 -16.34
CA GLN A 42 -3.42 -12.14 -16.00
C GLN A 42 -4.21 -11.90 -14.70
N ILE A 43 -3.56 -11.36 -13.67
CA ILE A 43 -4.21 -11.07 -12.39
C ILE A 43 -5.12 -9.85 -12.55
N ARG A 44 -4.66 -8.81 -13.23
CA ARG A 44 -5.46 -7.59 -13.45
C ARG A 44 -6.82 -7.86 -14.08
N ARG A 45 -6.88 -8.73 -15.09
CA ARG A 45 -8.13 -9.09 -15.77
C ARG A 45 -9.14 -9.80 -14.85
N LEU A 46 -8.67 -10.50 -13.81
CA LEU A 46 -9.53 -11.18 -12.86
C LEU A 46 -10.14 -10.24 -11.82
N TYR A 47 -9.39 -9.20 -11.43
CA TYR A 47 -9.77 -8.31 -10.32
C TYR A 47 -10.08 -6.87 -10.74
N GLY A 48 -10.00 -6.55 -12.04
CA GLY A 48 -10.14 -5.17 -12.52
C GLY A 48 -9.02 -4.24 -12.06
N ALA A 49 -7.84 -4.79 -11.74
CA ALA A 49 -6.76 -4.03 -11.11
C ALA A 49 -5.92 -3.22 -12.12
N ASN A 50 -5.31 -2.13 -11.62
CA ASN A 50 -4.39 -1.32 -12.41
C ASN A 50 -3.07 -2.05 -12.68
N ALA A 51 -2.33 -1.56 -13.67
CA ALA A 51 -0.98 -2.07 -13.98
C ALA A 51 0.01 -1.86 -12.84
N ARG A 52 -0.18 -0.75 -12.12
CA ARG A 52 0.65 -0.30 -11.01
C ARG A 52 -0.27 0.19 -9.91
N GLU A 53 0.01 -0.23 -8.69
CA GLU A 53 -0.64 0.27 -7.47
C GLU A 53 0.41 0.90 -6.58
N THR A 54 0.04 1.99 -5.91
CA THR A 54 0.87 2.60 -4.88
C THR A 54 0.22 2.29 -3.54
N LEU A 55 0.96 1.56 -2.69
CA LEU A 55 0.45 1.03 -1.42
C LEU A 55 1.41 1.41 -0.28
N ASP A 56 0.86 1.59 0.91
CA ASP A 56 1.66 1.72 2.13
C ASP A 56 1.84 0.32 2.72
N ALA A 57 3.06 -0.22 2.65
CA ALA A 57 3.34 -1.59 3.05
C ALA A 57 4.75 -1.75 3.62
N ALA A 58 4.87 -2.34 4.81
CA ALA A 58 6.17 -2.57 5.47
C ALA A 58 6.88 -3.85 5.02
N SER A 59 6.15 -4.81 4.43
CA SER A 59 6.68 -6.07 3.94
C SER A 59 5.89 -6.60 2.74
N VAL A 60 6.38 -7.67 2.12
CA VAL A 60 5.66 -8.37 1.04
C VAL A 60 4.31 -8.91 1.52
N ALA A 61 4.23 -9.38 2.78
CA ALA A 61 2.97 -9.82 3.37
C ALA A 61 1.96 -8.66 3.43
N ASP A 62 2.41 -7.48 3.86
CA ASP A 62 1.60 -6.28 3.95
C ASP A 62 1.14 -5.81 2.55
N VAL A 63 2.02 -5.91 1.52
CA VAL A 63 1.62 -5.68 0.12
C VAL A 63 0.44 -6.57 -0.28
N VAL A 64 0.52 -7.86 0.01
CA VAL A 64 -0.57 -8.79 -0.35
C VAL A 64 -1.85 -8.48 0.43
N ALA A 65 -1.75 -8.13 1.71
CA ALA A 65 -2.90 -7.73 2.52
C ALA A 65 -3.57 -6.45 1.98
N GLN A 66 -2.78 -5.43 1.62
CA GLN A 66 -3.26 -4.19 1.01
C GLN A 66 -3.90 -4.43 -0.36
N LEU A 67 -3.32 -5.31 -1.17
CA LEU A 67 -3.91 -5.71 -2.44
C LEU A 67 -5.23 -6.44 -2.25
N ASP A 68 -5.34 -7.33 -1.27
CA ASP A 68 -6.58 -8.05 -0.98
C ASP A 68 -7.68 -7.11 -0.47
N ALA A 69 -7.31 -6.15 0.40
CA ALA A 69 -8.24 -5.12 0.88
C ALA A 69 -8.77 -4.24 -0.26
N ARG A 70 -7.93 -3.93 -1.26
CA ARG A 70 -8.31 -3.14 -2.45
C ARG A 70 -9.05 -3.99 -3.50
N TYR A 71 -8.67 -5.26 -3.62
CA TYR A 71 -9.15 -6.22 -4.61
C TYR A 71 -9.50 -7.54 -3.92
N PRO A 72 -10.72 -7.66 -3.36
CA PRO A 72 -11.12 -8.80 -2.55
C PRO A 72 -10.88 -10.14 -3.26
N GLY A 73 -10.20 -11.06 -2.57
CA GLY A 73 -9.85 -12.40 -3.06
C GLY A 73 -8.52 -12.46 -3.83
N MET A 74 -7.81 -11.34 -4.01
CA MET A 74 -6.48 -11.33 -4.60
C MET A 74 -5.45 -11.97 -3.66
N GLY A 75 -5.57 -11.76 -2.35
CA GLY A 75 -4.67 -12.34 -1.35
C GLY A 75 -4.71 -13.86 -1.37
N GLU A 76 -5.91 -14.45 -1.40
CA GLU A 76 -6.11 -15.91 -1.50
C GLU A 76 -5.50 -16.52 -2.77
N ARG A 77 -5.37 -15.72 -3.84
CA ARG A 77 -4.74 -16.13 -5.09
C ARG A 77 -3.22 -16.08 -5.04
N LEU A 78 -2.66 -15.21 -4.20
CA LEU A 78 -1.22 -14.97 -4.07
C LEU A 78 -0.58 -15.79 -2.95
N MET A 79 -1.31 -16.04 -1.87
CA MET A 79 -0.86 -16.76 -0.68
C MET A 79 -1.56 -18.11 -0.51
N GLU A 80 -0.86 -19.05 0.12
CA GLU A 80 -1.43 -20.26 0.71
C GLU A 80 -2.08 -19.94 2.06
N PRO A 81 -3.00 -20.78 2.57
CA PRO A 81 -3.61 -20.60 3.89
C PRO A 81 -2.61 -20.50 5.06
N GLY A 82 -1.38 -21.01 4.89
CA GLY A 82 -0.30 -20.92 5.87
C GLY A 82 0.47 -19.59 5.87
N GLY A 83 0.01 -18.57 5.12
CA GLY A 83 0.64 -17.24 5.08
C GLY A 83 1.87 -17.13 4.18
N GLN A 84 2.23 -18.19 3.46
CA GLN A 84 3.34 -18.21 2.51
C GLN A 84 2.87 -17.94 1.08
N LEU A 85 3.76 -17.47 0.20
CA LEU A 85 3.43 -17.33 -1.23
C LEU A 85 3.11 -18.69 -1.85
N ARG A 86 2.11 -18.72 -2.72
CA ARG A 86 1.81 -19.92 -3.51
C ARG A 86 2.99 -20.29 -4.40
N ARG A 87 3.19 -21.59 -4.63
CA ARG A 87 4.33 -22.10 -5.41
C ARG A 87 4.44 -21.51 -6.82
N TRP A 88 3.30 -21.20 -7.44
CA TRP A 88 3.21 -20.62 -8.78
C TRP A 88 3.19 -19.09 -8.80
N VAL A 89 3.49 -18.44 -7.68
CA VAL A 89 3.60 -16.99 -7.55
C VAL A 89 5.02 -16.65 -7.13
N ASN A 90 5.74 -15.97 -8.00
CA ASN A 90 7.02 -15.38 -7.69
C ASN A 90 6.79 -13.90 -7.41
N VAL A 91 7.46 -13.38 -6.40
CA VAL A 91 7.45 -11.95 -6.07
C VAL A 91 8.89 -11.46 -6.07
N PHE A 92 9.12 -10.31 -6.67
CA PHE A 92 10.43 -9.69 -6.70
C PHE A 92 10.36 -8.31 -6.03
N VAL A 93 11.36 -7.98 -5.24
CA VAL A 93 11.55 -6.64 -4.66
C VAL A 93 12.80 -6.06 -5.29
N GLN A 94 12.68 -4.95 -6.01
CA GLN A 94 13.78 -4.31 -6.74
C GLN A 94 14.55 -5.25 -7.69
N GLY A 95 13.91 -6.32 -8.17
CA GLY A 95 14.50 -7.31 -9.08
C GLY A 95 14.98 -8.60 -8.39
N ASP A 96 15.06 -8.64 -7.07
CA ASP A 96 15.46 -9.82 -6.30
C ASP A 96 14.25 -10.69 -5.92
N ASP A 97 14.31 -12.01 -6.15
CA ASP A 97 13.25 -12.95 -5.75
C ASP A 97 13.16 -13.01 -4.22
N VAL A 98 11.98 -12.73 -3.68
CA VAL A 98 11.77 -12.71 -2.23
C VAL A 98 12.04 -14.08 -1.58
N ARG A 99 11.96 -15.18 -2.32
CA ARG A 99 12.31 -16.52 -1.82
C ARG A 99 13.80 -16.69 -1.56
N SER A 100 14.64 -15.89 -2.21
CA SER A 100 16.08 -15.79 -1.93
C SER A 100 16.39 -14.78 -0.82
N LEU A 101 15.38 -13.98 -0.41
CA LEU A 101 15.46 -13.00 0.67
C LEU A 101 14.81 -13.57 1.95
N GLN A 102 13.77 -12.92 2.48
CA GLN A 102 13.06 -13.33 3.71
C GLN A 102 11.63 -13.76 3.40
N GLY A 103 11.32 -14.15 2.17
CA GLY A 103 9.99 -14.55 1.73
C GLY A 103 8.97 -13.42 1.88
N VAL A 104 7.81 -13.75 2.44
CA VAL A 104 6.73 -12.79 2.71
C VAL A 104 7.11 -11.73 3.76
N ASP A 105 8.08 -12.04 4.61
CA ASP A 105 8.57 -11.14 5.66
C ASP A 105 9.64 -10.17 5.14
N THR A 106 9.99 -10.22 3.85
CA THR A 106 10.96 -9.31 3.24
C THR A 106 10.55 -7.85 3.51
N PRO A 107 11.38 -7.07 4.24
CA PRO A 107 11.06 -5.70 4.58
C PRO A 107 11.16 -4.81 3.35
N LEU A 108 10.24 -3.86 3.24
CA LEU A 108 10.19 -2.91 2.14
C LEU A 108 10.59 -1.51 2.60
N GLN A 109 11.15 -0.75 1.67
CA GLN A 109 11.51 0.65 1.85
C GLN A 109 10.66 1.55 0.96
N ARG A 110 10.62 2.84 1.31
CA ARG A 110 9.88 3.82 0.52
C ARG A 110 10.45 3.88 -0.89
N GLY A 111 9.57 3.75 -1.88
CA GLY A 111 9.91 3.80 -3.30
C GLY A 111 10.31 2.45 -3.89
N ASP A 112 10.34 1.37 -3.10
CA ASP A 112 10.63 0.05 -3.63
C ASP A 112 9.58 -0.40 -4.65
N GLU A 113 10.04 -1.09 -5.69
CA GLU A 113 9.19 -1.68 -6.69
C GLU A 113 9.02 -3.19 -6.43
N VAL A 114 7.77 -3.62 -6.26
CA VAL A 114 7.39 -5.00 -6.02
C VAL A 114 6.74 -5.56 -7.28
N TRP A 115 7.23 -6.68 -7.79
CA TRP A 115 6.71 -7.30 -9.01
C TRP A 115 6.08 -8.65 -8.69
N ILE A 116 4.81 -8.81 -9.07
CA ILE A 116 4.13 -10.10 -8.96
C ILE A 116 4.24 -10.80 -10.32
N VAL A 117 4.82 -12.00 -10.32
CA VAL A 117 5.06 -12.79 -11.54
C VAL A 117 4.48 -14.20 -11.37
N PRO A 118 3.40 -14.54 -12.08
CA PRO A 118 2.86 -15.90 -12.05
C PRO A 118 3.80 -16.84 -12.81
N SER A 119 4.19 -17.95 -12.18
CA SER A 119 5.10 -18.96 -12.73
C SER A 119 4.46 -19.82 -13.85
N VAL A 120 3.34 -19.39 -14.42
CA VAL A 120 2.66 -20.02 -15.57
C VAL A 120 2.94 -19.30 -16.90
N ALA A 121 3.83 -18.30 -16.93
CA ALA A 121 4.22 -17.59 -18.15
C ALA A 121 5.18 -18.40 -19.05
N GLY A 122 5.01 -19.72 -19.10
CA GLY A 122 5.64 -20.62 -20.05
C GLY A 122 4.57 -21.18 -20.97
N GLY A 123 4.33 -20.48 -22.06
CA GLY A 123 3.57 -20.93 -23.23
C GLY A 123 4.43 -20.74 -24.46
#